data_AF-A0A0N5DBF4-F1
#
_entry.id   AF-A0A0N5DBF4-F1
#
_cell.length_a   1.000
_cell.length_b   1.000
_cell.length_c   1.000
_cell.angle_alpha   90.00
_cell.angle_beta   90.00
_cell.angle_gamma   90.00
#
_symmetry.space_group_name_H-M   'P 1'
#
loop_
_entity.id
_entity.type
_entity.pdbx_description
1 polymer ?
#
loop_
_entity_poly.entity_id
_entity_poly.type
_entity_poly.pdbx_seq_one_letter_code
_entity_poly.pdbx_strand_id
1 'polypeptide(L)'
;MDVAQANFAVNLLRESVKDSKSTVLSPLSIHMALFMFYYGSLGKTKKEFKELLADGVETESEIVRHMEDLLQDIADSKDKNYTLRLAMRIYVKRRLPVMHGFINTLKDYYGEEVKPLNPRNPEKLAEEINSWVSNVTEQKIKDIVSVDDLRQNLQMLALNALYFKGTWMNQFSSRDTGKKLFYSSEENSREVDMMSLSSYIHHFANNQLRLIKLPYIDGVEMIVILPKKRFNLHSVLQTLSGSDLLRYIQESKPTDVSLNEI
;
A
#
# COMPACT_ATOMS: atom_id res chain seq x y z
N MET A 1 -6.42 1.86 -16.36
CA MET A 1 -6.32 2.09 -14.90
C MET A 1 -4.92 1.85 -14.30
N ASP A 2 -4.20 0.78 -14.65
CA ASP A 2 -2.92 0.40 -14.01
C ASP A 2 -1.88 1.53 -13.92
N VAL A 3 -1.70 2.29 -15.00
CA VAL A 3 -0.79 3.45 -15.03
C VAL A 3 -1.22 4.53 -14.03
N ALA A 4 -2.52 4.83 -13.94
CA ALA A 4 -3.04 5.81 -12.99
C ALA A 4 -2.81 5.36 -11.54
N GLN A 5 -3.03 4.07 -11.24
CA GLN A 5 -2.77 3.52 -9.91
C GLN A 5 -1.28 3.50 -9.57
N ALA A 6 -0.40 3.14 -10.52
CA ALA A 6 1.04 3.20 -10.34
C ALA A 6 1.53 4.63 -10.14
N ASN A 7 0.99 5.61 -10.87
CA ASN A 7 1.30 7.03 -10.69
C ASN A 7 0.85 7.51 -9.31
N PHE A 8 -0.38 7.17 -8.90
CA PHE A 8 -0.87 7.45 -7.56
C PHE A 8 0.07 6.89 -6.49
N ALA A 9 0.51 5.63 -6.63
CA ALA A 9 1.41 4.98 -5.68
C ALA A 9 2.78 5.66 -5.58
N VAL A 10 3.40 5.98 -6.72
CA VAL A 10 4.71 6.63 -6.75
C VAL A 10 4.62 8.07 -6.23
N ASN A 11 3.58 8.82 -6.60
CA ASN A 11 3.36 10.17 -6.09
C ASN A 11 3.10 10.17 -4.58
N LEU A 12 2.25 9.27 -4.09
CA LEU A 12 1.99 9.11 -2.66
C LEU A 12 3.28 8.80 -1.89
N LEU A 13 4.13 7.92 -2.41
CA LEU A 13 5.44 7.64 -1.81
C LEU A 13 6.33 8.88 -1.80
N ARG A 14 6.39 9.62 -2.91
CA ARG A 14 7.18 10.86 -3.01
C ARG A 14 6.77 11.90 -1.97
N GLU A 15 5.46 12.11 -1.78
CA GLU A 15 4.92 13.06 -0.80
C GLU A 15 5.04 12.57 0.66
N SER A 16 5.10 11.26 0.87
CA SER A 16 5.15 10.66 2.21
C SER A 16 6.57 10.53 2.78
N VAL A 17 7.59 10.55 1.93
CA VAL A 17 8.99 10.46 2.36
C VAL A 17 9.40 11.78 3.00
N LYS A 18 9.71 11.72 4.30
CA LYS A 18 10.25 12.83 5.09
C LYS A 18 11.64 12.47 5.62
N ASP A 19 12.56 13.43 5.55
CA ASP A 19 13.92 13.46 6.09
C ASP A 19 14.45 12.13 6.67
N SER A 20 15.25 11.41 5.88
CA SER A 20 16.10 10.27 6.31
C SER A 20 15.41 9.15 7.12
N LYS A 21 14.08 9.09 7.14
CA LYS A 21 13.31 8.02 7.81
C LYS A 21 12.87 6.97 6.81
N SER A 22 12.82 5.73 7.26
CA SER A 22 12.19 4.65 6.51
C SER A 22 10.67 4.89 6.47
N THR A 23 10.11 4.87 5.26
CA THR A 23 8.66 5.03 5.02
C THR A 23 8.11 3.73 4.45
N VAL A 24 7.00 3.27 5.02
CA VAL A 24 6.21 2.14 4.51
C VAL A 24 4.74 2.57 4.44
N LEU A 25 4.10 2.27 3.33
CA LEU A 25 2.69 2.60 3.11
C LEU A 25 2.08 1.61 2.11
N SER A 26 0.76 1.53 2.12
CA SER A 26 -0.02 0.72 1.19
C SER A 26 -0.79 1.67 0.26
N PRO A 27 -0.31 1.89 -0.98
CA PRO A 27 -1.04 2.70 -1.95
C PRO A 27 -2.40 2.11 -2.27
N LEU A 28 -2.50 0.78 -2.36
CA LEU A 28 -3.76 0.07 -2.59
C LEU A 28 -4.80 0.39 -1.51
N SER A 29 -4.41 0.27 -0.23
CA SER A 29 -5.25 0.64 0.92
C SER A 29 -5.84 2.04 0.79
N ILE A 30 -4.99 3.01 0.50
CA ILE A 30 -5.35 4.42 0.49
C ILE A 30 -6.18 4.72 -0.76
N HIS A 31 -5.80 4.18 -1.92
CA HIS A 31 -6.55 4.31 -3.17
C HIS A 31 -7.98 3.80 -3.00
N MET A 32 -8.14 2.59 -2.46
CA MET A 32 -9.46 2.01 -2.19
C MET A 32 -10.25 2.79 -1.14
N ALA A 33 -9.59 3.37 -0.14
CA ALA A 33 -10.25 4.26 0.81
C ALA A 33 -10.79 5.53 0.16
N LEU A 34 -9.99 6.15 -0.70
CA LEU A 34 -10.35 7.37 -1.41
C LEU A 34 -11.39 7.11 -2.51
N PHE A 35 -11.40 5.92 -3.12
CA PHE A 35 -12.39 5.54 -4.13
C PHE A 35 -13.83 5.59 -3.58
N MET A 36 -14.05 5.24 -2.31
CA MET A 36 -15.37 5.39 -1.69
C MET A 36 -15.82 6.84 -1.65
N PHE A 37 -14.90 7.76 -1.32
CA PHE A 37 -15.19 9.19 -1.31
C PHE A 37 -15.39 9.74 -2.71
N TYR A 38 -14.62 9.27 -3.69
CA TYR A 38 -14.89 9.54 -5.10
C TYR A 38 -16.33 9.17 -5.46
N TYR A 39 -16.74 7.94 -5.16
CA TYR A 39 -18.08 7.42 -5.48
C TYR A 39 -19.20 8.22 -4.80
N GLY A 40 -19.01 8.60 -3.54
CA GLY A 40 -20.00 9.36 -2.76
C GLY A 40 -19.98 10.88 -3.00
N SER A 41 -19.01 11.42 -3.75
CA SER A 41 -18.86 12.85 -3.98
C SER A 41 -19.55 13.32 -5.27
N LEU A 42 -19.76 14.62 -5.41
CA LEU A 42 -20.35 15.26 -6.59
C LEU A 42 -19.56 16.50 -7.01
N GLY A 43 -19.82 16.99 -8.22
CA GLY A 43 -19.29 18.27 -8.71
C GLY A 43 -17.76 18.34 -8.69
N LYS A 44 -17.24 19.44 -8.14
CA LYS A 44 -15.79 19.71 -8.09
C LYS A 44 -15.02 18.64 -7.30
N THR A 45 -15.53 18.22 -6.14
CA THR A 45 -14.89 17.19 -5.31
C THR A 45 -14.73 15.86 -6.06
N LYS A 46 -15.78 15.44 -6.78
CA LYS A 46 -15.72 14.21 -7.59
C LYS A 46 -14.67 14.31 -8.70
N LYS A 47 -14.58 15.47 -9.34
CA LYS A 47 -13.60 15.74 -10.39
C LYS A 47 -12.16 15.65 -9.85
N GLU A 48 -11.88 16.29 -8.71
CA GLU A 48 -10.55 16.24 -8.08
C GLU A 48 -10.16 14.81 -7.66
N PHE A 49 -11.10 14.03 -7.13
CA PHE A 49 -10.86 12.62 -6.84
C PHE A 49 -10.60 11.80 -8.11
N LYS A 50 -11.34 12.05 -9.20
CA LYS A 50 -11.11 11.37 -10.49
C LYS A 50 -9.70 11.63 -11.00
N GLU A 51 -9.30 12.90 -11.01
CA GLU A 51 -7.95 13.34 -11.43
C GLU A 51 -6.86 12.71 -10.54
N LEU A 52 -7.10 12.58 -9.24
CA LEU A 52 -6.13 11.95 -8.33
C LEU A 52 -6.01 10.43 -8.51
N LEU A 53 -7.14 9.72 -8.65
CA LEU A 53 -7.19 8.25 -8.56
C LEU A 53 -7.18 7.54 -9.92
N ALA A 54 -7.58 8.23 -10.97
CA ALA A 54 -7.87 7.66 -12.29
C ALA A 54 -7.57 8.66 -13.41
N ASP A 55 -6.46 9.42 -13.29
CA ASP A 55 -6.04 10.34 -14.34
C ASP A 55 -5.90 9.63 -15.70
N GLY A 56 -6.33 10.29 -16.76
CA GLY A 56 -6.36 9.73 -18.11
C GLY A 56 -7.43 8.66 -18.36
N VAL A 57 -8.29 8.32 -17.38
CA VAL A 57 -9.40 7.38 -17.58
C VAL A 57 -10.67 8.11 -18.01
N GLU A 58 -11.27 7.67 -19.12
CA GLU A 58 -12.36 8.39 -19.77
C GLU A 58 -13.68 8.22 -19.01
N THR A 59 -14.05 6.96 -18.71
CA THR A 59 -15.39 6.62 -18.24
C THR A 59 -15.41 6.21 -16.76
N GLU A 60 -16.47 6.59 -16.04
CA GLU A 60 -16.67 6.15 -14.66
C GLU A 60 -16.83 4.63 -14.55
N SER A 61 -17.47 4.00 -15.54
CA SER A 61 -17.64 2.55 -15.60
C SER A 61 -16.32 1.78 -15.66
N GLU A 62 -15.29 2.33 -16.31
CA GLU A 62 -13.95 1.71 -16.31
C GLU A 62 -13.30 1.77 -14.93
N ILE A 63 -13.44 2.90 -14.23
CA ILE A 63 -12.91 3.07 -12.87
C ILE A 63 -13.59 2.08 -11.92
N VAL A 64 -14.93 2.00 -11.98
CA VAL A 64 -15.72 1.09 -11.15
C VAL A 64 -15.34 -0.36 -11.41
N ARG A 65 -15.31 -0.80 -12.67
CA ARG A 65 -14.94 -2.18 -13.03
C ARG A 65 -13.55 -2.54 -12.52
N HIS A 66 -12.57 -1.65 -12.68
CA HIS A 66 -11.23 -1.91 -12.18
C HIS A 66 -11.19 -2.06 -10.65
N MET A 67 -12.00 -1.30 -9.91
CA MET A 67 -12.11 -1.48 -8.45
C MET A 67 -12.78 -2.81 -8.08
N GLU A 68 -13.80 -3.23 -8.83
CA GLU A 68 -14.43 -4.55 -8.68
C GLU A 68 -13.42 -5.68 -8.93
N ASP A 69 -12.63 -5.58 -10.00
CA ASP A 69 -11.57 -6.55 -10.32
C ASP A 69 -10.53 -6.65 -9.19
N LEU A 70 -10.06 -5.51 -8.66
CA LEU A 70 -9.12 -5.50 -7.52
C LEU A 70 -9.72 -6.12 -6.25
N LEU A 71 -10.99 -5.86 -5.97
CA LEU A 71 -11.68 -6.45 -4.82
C LEU A 71 -11.83 -7.96 -4.99
N GLN A 72 -12.11 -8.41 -6.21
CA GLN A 72 -12.17 -9.83 -6.53
C GLN A 72 -10.80 -10.49 -6.39
N ASP A 73 -9.73 -9.88 -6.91
CA ASP A 73 -8.36 -10.38 -6.76
C ASP A 73 -7.96 -10.53 -5.28
N ILE A 74 -8.37 -9.57 -4.43
CA ILE A 74 -8.16 -9.64 -2.98
C ILE A 74 -9.01 -10.77 -2.37
N ALA A 75 -10.25 -10.96 -2.80
CA ALA A 75 -11.11 -12.02 -2.31
C ALA A 75 -10.54 -13.41 -2.68
N ASP A 76 -10.07 -13.57 -3.92
CA ASP A 76 -9.50 -14.80 -4.47
C ASP A 76 -8.13 -15.14 -3.87
N SER A 77 -7.46 -14.14 -3.28
CA SER A 77 -6.19 -14.36 -2.57
C SER A 77 -6.30 -15.31 -1.37
N LYS A 78 -7.51 -15.58 -0.88
CA LYS A 78 -7.77 -16.53 0.22
C LYS A 78 -7.36 -17.97 -0.12
N ASP A 79 -7.33 -18.31 -1.40
CA ASP A 79 -6.95 -19.64 -1.89
C ASP A 79 -5.45 -19.75 -2.25
N LYS A 80 -4.66 -18.70 -1.94
CA LYS A 80 -3.22 -18.63 -2.24
C LYS A 80 -2.37 -18.91 -0.99
N ASN A 81 -1.10 -19.28 -1.19
CA ASN A 81 -0.10 -19.51 -0.15
C ASN A 81 0.50 -18.21 0.43
N TYR A 82 -0.28 -17.14 0.46
CA TYR A 82 0.01 -15.92 1.19
C TYR A 82 -1.26 -15.41 1.86
N THR A 83 -1.10 -14.67 2.95
CA THR A 83 -2.22 -13.98 3.60
C THR A 83 -2.26 -12.54 3.14
N LEU A 84 -3.34 -12.15 2.48
CA LEU A 84 -3.68 -10.76 2.22
C LEU A 84 -5.05 -10.47 2.86
N ARG A 85 -5.09 -9.48 3.75
CA ARG A 85 -6.34 -9.01 4.35
C ARG A 85 -6.44 -7.52 4.16
N LEU A 86 -7.53 -7.08 3.57
CA LEU A 86 -7.93 -5.69 3.50
C LEU A 86 -9.24 -5.55 4.25
N ALA A 87 -9.33 -4.56 5.13
CA ALA A 87 -10.58 -4.20 5.77
C ALA A 87 -10.79 -2.69 5.76
N MET A 88 -12.04 -2.31 5.60
CA MET A 88 -12.51 -0.94 5.63
C MET A 88 -13.57 -0.79 6.70
N ARG A 89 -13.59 0.33 7.41
CA ARG A 89 -14.71 0.66 8.28
C ARG A 89 -15.00 2.14 8.24
N ILE A 90 -16.28 2.49 8.13
CA ILE A 90 -16.74 3.86 8.18
C ILE A 90 -17.65 4.03 9.39
N TYR A 91 -17.36 5.05 10.20
CA TYR A 91 -18.21 5.52 11.28
C TYR A 91 -18.85 6.85 10.86
N VAL A 92 -20.16 6.98 11.03
CA VAL A 92 -20.90 8.22 10.72
C VAL A 92 -21.72 8.67 11.92
N LYS A 93 -21.71 9.98 12.18
CA LYS A 93 -22.50 10.59 13.25
C LYS A 93 -23.98 10.26 13.05
N ARG A 94 -24.64 9.70 14.08
CA ARG A 94 -26.03 9.19 14.00
C ARG A 94 -27.08 10.11 13.38
N ARG A 95 -26.88 11.44 13.44
CA ARG A 95 -27.83 12.43 12.91
C ARG A 95 -27.49 12.91 11.50
N LEU A 96 -26.42 12.40 10.90
CA LEU A 96 -26.07 12.70 9.52
C LEU A 96 -26.78 11.68 8.63
N PRO A 97 -27.74 12.10 7.78
CA PRO A 97 -28.38 11.20 6.84
C PRO A 97 -27.35 10.74 5.80
N VAL A 98 -27.24 9.42 5.63
CA VAL A 98 -26.38 8.80 4.62
C VAL A 98 -27.28 8.23 3.54
N MET A 99 -26.96 8.50 2.27
CA MET A 99 -27.73 8.00 1.15
C MET A 99 -27.71 6.46 1.13
N HIS A 100 -28.87 5.83 0.97
CA HIS A 100 -28.98 4.36 0.90
C HIS A 100 -28.12 3.75 -0.21
N GLY A 101 -28.02 4.41 -1.37
CA GLY A 101 -27.14 3.98 -2.45
C GLY A 101 -25.69 3.84 -2.00
N PHE A 102 -25.17 4.82 -1.24
CA PHE A 102 -23.81 4.78 -0.71
C PHE A 102 -23.62 3.63 0.30
N ILE A 103 -24.59 3.40 1.19
CA ILE A 103 -24.54 2.28 2.15
C ILE A 103 -24.50 0.94 1.43
N ASN A 104 -25.34 0.76 0.40
CA ASN A 104 -25.38 -0.48 -0.38
C ASN A 104 -24.06 -0.71 -1.10
N THR A 105 -23.51 0.33 -1.76
CA THR A 105 -22.19 0.24 -2.41
C THR A 105 -21.08 -0.14 -1.45
N LEU A 106 -21.05 0.40 -0.22
CA LEU A 106 -20.06 0.02 0.78
C LEU A 106 -20.18 -1.46 1.18
N LYS A 107 -21.41 -1.94 1.32
CA LYS A 107 -21.68 -3.33 1.64
C LYS A 107 -21.28 -4.25 0.50
N ASP A 108 -21.59 -3.89 -0.73
CA ASP A 108 -21.32 -4.70 -1.92
C ASP A 108 -19.81 -4.81 -2.19
N TYR A 109 -19.07 -3.70 -2.06
CA TYR A 109 -17.63 -3.68 -2.34
C TYR A 109 -16.77 -4.12 -1.16
N TYR A 110 -17.09 -3.71 0.06
CA TYR A 110 -16.20 -3.92 1.21
C TYR A 110 -16.75 -4.92 2.23
N GLY A 111 -17.96 -5.45 2.02
CA GLY A 111 -18.60 -6.38 2.95
C GLY A 111 -18.92 -5.76 4.31
N GLU A 112 -18.92 -4.43 4.42
CA GLU A 112 -18.95 -3.70 5.70
C GLU A 112 -20.14 -2.74 5.77
N GLU A 113 -20.69 -2.61 6.97
CA GLU A 113 -21.80 -1.71 7.27
C GLU A 113 -21.28 -0.40 7.88
N VAL A 114 -21.95 0.71 7.56
CA VAL A 114 -21.70 1.99 8.21
C VAL A 114 -22.01 1.88 9.71
N LYS A 115 -21.00 2.13 10.55
CA LYS A 115 -21.13 2.10 12.00
C LYS A 115 -21.56 3.47 12.55
N PRO A 116 -22.34 3.52 13.64
CA PRO A 116 -22.65 4.78 14.28
C PRO A 116 -21.43 5.35 15.01
N LEU A 117 -21.07 6.59 14.72
CA LEU A 117 -20.07 7.34 15.47
C LEU A 117 -20.71 7.92 16.73
N ASN A 118 -20.30 7.42 17.91
CA ASN A 118 -20.76 7.91 19.21
C ASN A 118 -19.61 8.57 19.99
N PRO A 119 -19.37 9.88 19.81
CA PRO A 119 -18.25 10.58 20.45
C PRO A 119 -18.47 10.83 21.95
N ARG A 120 -19.58 10.36 22.56
CA ARG A 120 -19.85 10.56 24.01
C ARG A 120 -18.94 9.73 24.92
N ASN A 121 -18.30 8.69 24.39
CA ASN A 121 -17.33 7.88 25.11
C ASN A 121 -16.15 7.60 24.17
N PRO A 122 -15.25 8.59 23.98
CA PRO A 122 -14.14 8.48 23.05
C PRO A 122 -13.14 7.40 23.48
N GLU A 123 -13.02 7.10 24.77
CA GLU A 123 -12.18 6.02 25.30
C GLU A 123 -12.65 4.65 24.78
N LYS A 124 -13.94 4.34 24.93
CA LYS A 124 -14.52 3.08 24.43
C LYS A 124 -14.45 2.98 22.90
N LEU A 125 -14.68 4.09 22.20
CA LEU A 125 -14.61 4.13 20.74
C LEU A 125 -13.16 3.90 20.24
N ALA A 126 -12.17 4.49 20.90
CA ALA A 126 -10.76 4.24 20.61
C ALA A 126 -10.41 2.76 20.80
N GLU A 127 -10.82 2.16 21.92
CA GLU A 127 -10.61 0.74 22.21
C GLU A 127 -11.24 -0.17 21.15
N GLU A 128 -12.50 0.11 20.74
CA GLU A 128 -13.20 -0.66 19.69
C GLU A 128 -12.48 -0.58 18.34
N ILE A 129 -12.09 0.64 17.94
CA ILE A 129 -11.37 0.89 16.69
C ILE A 129 -10.01 0.18 16.68
N ASN A 130 -9.22 0.39 17.73
CA ASN A 130 -7.86 -0.15 17.86
C ASN A 130 -7.90 -1.68 17.94
N SER A 131 -8.86 -2.26 18.67
CA SER A 131 -9.06 -3.72 18.72
C SER A 131 -9.41 -4.30 17.35
N TRP A 132 -10.29 -3.64 16.59
CA TRP A 132 -10.63 -4.07 15.25
C TRP A 132 -9.44 -4.01 14.29
N VAL A 133 -8.70 -2.90 14.25
CA VAL A 133 -7.50 -2.77 13.41
C VAL A 133 -6.43 -3.79 13.81
N SER A 134 -6.21 -3.98 15.11
CA SER A 134 -5.25 -4.96 15.61
C SER A 134 -5.60 -6.38 15.20
N ASN A 135 -6.89 -6.74 15.20
CA ASN A 135 -7.35 -8.05 14.73
C ASN A 135 -7.14 -8.23 13.21
N VAL A 136 -7.50 -7.22 12.40
CA VAL A 136 -7.29 -7.26 10.94
C VAL A 136 -5.80 -7.37 10.60
N THR A 137 -4.95 -6.69 11.37
CA THR A 137 -3.52 -6.55 11.09
C THR A 137 -2.63 -7.58 11.80
N GLU A 138 -3.19 -8.66 12.32
CA GLU A 138 -2.44 -9.69 13.07
C GLU A 138 -1.54 -9.07 14.16
N GLN A 139 -2.12 -8.12 14.90
CA GLN A 139 -1.53 -7.38 16.01
C GLN A 139 -0.33 -6.50 15.63
N LYS A 140 -0.13 -6.21 14.33
CA LYS A 140 0.96 -5.34 13.84
C LYS A 140 0.64 -3.85 14.00
N ILE A 141 -0.63 -3.47 13.92
CA ILE A 141 -1.09 -2.09 14.16
C ILE A 141 -2.05 -2.12 15.34
N LYS A 142 -1.61 -1.62 16.49
CA LYS A 142 -2.39 -1.66 17.74
C LYS A 142 -3.09 -0.34 18.05
N ASP A 143 -2.45 0.78 17.73
CA ASP A 143 -2.91 2.11 18.14
C ASP A 143 -3.01 3.01 16.91
N ILE A 144 -4.08 2.85 16.13
CA ILE A 144 -4.31 3.66 14.91
C ILE A 144 -4.92 5.03 15.24
N VAL A 145 -5.69 5.11 16.32
CA VAL A 145 -6.30 6.35 16.81
C VAL A 145 -6.05 6.51 18.31
N SER A 146 -5.85 7.75 18.72
CA SER A 146 -5.86 8.16 20.12
C SER A 146 -7.24 8.64 20.55
N VAL A 147 -7.47 8.74 21.86
CA VAL A 147 -8.70 9.34 22.40
C VAL A 147 -8.84 10.80 21.94
N ASP A 148 -7.73 11.53 21.81
CA ASP A 148 -7.73 12.94 21.40
C ASP A 148 -8.14 13.12 19.93
N ASP A 149 -7.79 12.17 19.05
CA ASP A 149 -8.27 12.15 17.66
C ASP A 149 -9.80 12.09 17.59
N LEU A 150 -10.42 11.39 18.54
CA LEU A 150 -11.86 11.15 18.60
C LEU A 150 -12.65 12.20 19.41
N ARG A 151 -11.96 13.06 20.17
CA ARG A 151 -12.56 14.19 20.88
C ARG A 151 -12.94 15.35 19.95
N GLN A 152 -12.47 15.32 18.70
CA GLN A 152 -12.86 16.28 17.68
C GLN A 152 -14.35 16.15 17.32
N ASN A 153 -14.98 17.21 16.80
CA ASN A 153 -16.37 17.16 16.31
C ASN A 153 -16.45 16.44 14.94
N LEU A 154 -16.10 15.15 14.94
CA LEU A 154 -16.10 14.29 13.78
C LEU A 154 -17.54 14.07 13.30
N GLN A 155 -17.77 14.31 12.00
CA GLN A 155 -19.02 13.90 11.33
C GLN A 155 -18.92 12.47 10.79
N MET A 156 -17.72 12.09 10.36
CA MET A 156 -17.41 10.82 9.75
C MET A 156 -15.95 10.47 10.06
N LEU A 157 -15.67 9.18 10.23
CA LEU A 157 -14.33 8.61 10.35
C LEU A 157 -14.27 7.39 9.46
N ALA A 158 -13.35 7.38 8.49
CA ALA A 158 -13.07 6.20 7.67
C ALA A 158 -11.71 5.63 8.06
N LEU A 159 -11.65 4.32 8.18
CA LEU A 159 -10.46 3.57 8.54
C LEU A 159 -10.22 2.48 7.53
N ASN A 160 -8.98 2.34 7.12
CA ASN A 160 -8.52 1.25 6.28
C ASN A 160 -7.36 0.54 6.95
N ALA A 161 -7.37 -0.80 6.92
CA ALA A 161 -6.31 -1.64 7.44
C ALA A 161 -5.95 -2.71 6.42
N LEU A 162 -4.65 -2.88 6.16
CA LEU A 162 -4.12 -3.93 5.29
C LEU A 162 -3.06 -4.74 6.02
N TYR A 163 -3.11 -6.05 5.82
CA TYR A 163 -2.12 -7.01 6.26
C TYR A 163 -1.67 -7.88 5.09
N PHE A 164 -0.36 -8.02 4.93
CA PHE A 164 0.23 -8.94 3.97
C PHE A 164 1.30 -9.81 4.67
N LYS A 165 1.26 -11.11 4.40
CA LYS A 165 2.29 -12.08 4.78
C LYS A 165 2.43 -13.13 3.69
N GLY A 166 3.53 -13.10 2.96
CA GLY A 166 3.91 -14.12 1.99
C GLY A 166 5.15 -14.89 2.42
N THR A 167 5.34 -16.07 1.83
CA THR A 167 6.59 -16.85 1.92
C THR A 167 7.35 -16.69 0.62
N TRP A 168 8.65 -16.38 0.68
CA TRP A 168 9.48 -16.29 -0.52
C TRP A 168 9.46 -17.63 -1.28
N MET A 169 9.38 -17.56 -2.60
CA MET A 169 9.51 -18.75 -3.46
C MET A 169 10.93 -19.33 -3.35
N ASN A 170 11.94 -18.45 -3.39
CA ASN A 170 13.34 -18.79 -3.10
C ASN A 170 13.71 -18.19 -1.74
N GLN A 171 13.69 -19.02 -0.69
CA GLN A 171 13.95 -18.57 0.67
C GLN A 171 15.45 -18.33 0.93
N PHE A 172 15.74 -17.30 1.71
CA PHE A 172 17.08 -17.02 2.21
C PHE A 172 17.45 -18.03 3.30
N SER A 173 18.58 -18.71 3.12
CA SER A 173 19.12 -19.60 4.15
C SER A 173 19.71 -18.76 5.30
N SER A 174 19.32 -19.08 6.54
CA SER A 174 19.83 -18.39 7.72
C SER A 174 21.33 -18.59 7.93
N ARG A 175 21.92 -19.66 7.36
CA ARG A 175 23.35 -19.93 7.40
C ARG A 175 24.17 -18.97 6.53
N ASP A 176 23.53 -18.40 5.51
CA ASP A 176 24.15 -17.46 4.59
C ASP A 176 23.88 -16.00 4.99
N THR A 177 23.17 -15.79 6.10
CA THR A 177 22.98 -14.48 6.71
C THR A 177 24.20 -14.12 7.55
N GLY A 178 24.80 -12.97 7.28
CA GLY A 178 26.01 -12.52 7.96
C GLY A 178 25.98 -11.04 8.27
N LYS A 179 26.77 -10.64 9.27
CA LYS A 179 26.95 -9.24 9.64
C LYS A 179 27.65 -8.47 8.51
N LYS A 180 27.02 -7.40 8.01
CA LYS A 180 27.61 -6.49 7.01
C LYS A 180 27.28 -5.03 7.34
N LEU A 181 28.14 -4.10 6.89
CA LEU A 181 27.89 -2.67 7.01
C LEU A 181 26.80 -2.23 6.01
N PHE A 182 25.77 -1.58 6.52
CA PHE A 182 24.78 -0.83 5.76
C PHE A 182 25.05 0.66 5.90
N TYR A 183 25.16 1.37 4.77
CA TYR A 183 25.47 2.79 4.73
C TYR A 183 24.19 3.59 4.49
N SER A 184 23.74 4.34 5.48
CA SER A 184 22.57 5.23 5.35
C SER A 184 22.95 6.61 4.80
N SER A 185 24.20 7.05 5.01
CA SER A 185 24.81 8.22 4.38
C SER A 185 26.33 8.02 4.27
N GLU A 186 27.05 9.02 3.75
CA GLU A 186 28.53 8.98 3.69
C GLU A 186 29.16 8.85 5.08
N GLU A 187 28.56 9.51 6.07
CA GLU A 187 29.07 9.58 7.45
C GLU A 187 28.45 8.53 8.38
N ASN A 188 27.32 7.92 7.99
CA ASN A 188 26.57 7.01 8.85
C ASN A 188 26.51 5.60 8.27
N SER A 189 27.00 4.65 9.05
CA SER A 189 26.84 3.23 8.77
C SER A 189 26.54 2.45 10.05
N ARG A 190 25.90 1.29 9.89
CA ARG A 190 25.66 0.35 10.99
C ARG A 190 25.78 -1.08 10.48
N GLU A 191 26.14 -1.98 11.37
CA GLU A 191 26.10 -3.41 11.07
C GLU A 191 24.66 -3.91 11.05
N VAL A 192 24.32 -4.72 10.04
CA VAL A 192 23.02 -5.37 9.89
C VAL A 192 23.19 -6.86 9.60
N ASP A 193 22.18 -7.66 9.91
CA ASP A 193 22.08 -9.05 9.44
C ASP A 193 21.69 -9.04 7.96
N MET A 194 22.69 -9.11 7.09
CA MET A 194 22.50 -9.07 5.65
C MET A 194 22.24 -10.48 5.13
N MET A 195 21.07 -10.67 4.54
CA MET A 195 20.71 -11.93 3.88
C MET A 195 21.42 -12.04 2.52
N SER A 196 21.66 -13.28 2.08
CA SER A 196 22.32 -13.59 0.81
C SER A 196 21.51 -14.61 0.02
N LEU A 197 21.45 -14.43 -1.29
CA LEU A 197 20.85 -15.37 -2.22
C LEU A 197 21.56 -15.28 -3.57
N SER A 198 21.90 -16.44 -4.14
CA SER A 198 22.27 -16.57 -5.54
C SER A 198 21.20 -17.38 -6.23
N SER A 199 20.48 -16.77 -7.17
CA SER A 199 19.33 -17.40 -7.82
C SER A 199 19.06 -16.75 -9.17
N TYR A 200 18.43 -17.53 -10.05
CA TYR A 200 17.86 -17.00 -11.28
C TYR A 200 16.60 -16.19 -10.94
N ILE A 201 16.68 -14.86 -11.01
CA ILE A 201 15.56 -13.95 -10.71
C ILE A 201 15.44 -12.88 -11.80
N HIS A 202 14.27 -12.24 -11.90
CA HIS A 202 14.10 -11.14 -12.84
C HIS A 202 14.92 -9.93 -12.40
N HIS A 203 15.74 -9.43 -13.31
CA HIS A 203 16.61 -8.28 -13.11
C HIS A 203 16.45 -7.29 -14.28
N PHE A 204 16.48 -6.01 -13.95
CA PHE A 204 16.51 -4.89 -14.88
C PHE A 204 17.56 -3.88 -14.41
N ALA A 205 18.26 -3.24 -15.35
CA ALA A 205 19.16 -2.15 -15.02
C ALA A 205 19.22 -1.13 -16.15
N ASN A 206 19.29 0.15 -15.79
CA ASN A 206 19.56 1.26 -16.71
C ASN A 206 20.73 2.11 -16.17
N ASN A 207 20.95 3.31 -16.68
CA ASN A 207 22.07 4.16 -16.22
C ASN A 207 21.92 4.67 -14.78
N GLN A 208 20.70 4.69 -14.24
CA GLN A 208 20.38 5.30 -12.94
C GLN A 208 20.17 4.28 -11.81
N LEU A 209 19.56 3.14 -12.12
CA LEU A 209 19.11 2.16 -11.11
C LEU A 209 19.25 0.72 -11.59
N ARG A 210 19.09 -0.18 -10.62
CA ARG A 210 18.84 -1.61 -10.80
C ARG A 210 17.51 -1.95 -10.15
N LEU A 211 16.83 -2.94 -10.69
CA LEU A 211 15.59 -3.49 -10.19
C LEU A 211 15.71 -5.01 -10.17
N ILE A 212 15.28 -5.64 -9.09
CA ILE A 212 15.11 -7.09 -9.00
C ILE A 212 13.68 -7.43 -8.57
N LYS A 213 13.22 -8.63 -8.93
CA LYS A 213 11.99 -9.22 -8.43
C LYS A 213 12.28 -10.40 -7.53
N LEU A 214 11.72 -10.39 -6.34
CA LEU A 214 11.75 -11.49 -5.38
C LEU A 214 10.34 -12.07 -5.29
N PRO A 215 10.06 -13.21 -5.94
CA PRO A 215 8.74 -13.80 -5.92
C PRO A 215 8.42 -14.42 -4.56
N TYR A 216 7.18 -14.22 -4.12
CA TYR A 216 6.53 -15.05 -3.10
C TYR A 216 5.89 -16.28 -3.78
N ILE A 217 5.55 -17.28 -2.97
CA ILE A 217 4.72 -18.39 -3.44
C ILE A 217 3.36 -17.83 -3.90
N ASP A 218 2.86 -18.35 -5.02
CA ASP A 218 1.54 -18.04 -5.59
C ASP A 218 1.34 -16.61 -6.14
N GLY A 219 2.38 -16.05 -6.76
CA GLY A 219 2.21 -15.04 -7.82
C GLY A 219 2.32 -13.57 -7.40
N VAL A 220 2.55 -13.28 -6.12
CA VAL A 220 2.92 -11.92 -5.66
C VAL A 220 4.44 -11.79 -5.62
N GLU A 221 4.97 -10.61 -5.89
CA GLU A 221 6.42 -10.36 -5.93
C GLU A 221 6.79 -9.09 -5.14
N MET A 222 7.95 -9.10 -4.49
CA MET A 222 8.59 -7.88 -4.02
C MET A 222 9.51 -7.33 -5.09
N ILE A 223 9.32 -6.06 -5.44
CA ILE A 223 10.21 -5.32 -6.33
C ILE A 223 11.18 -4.51 -5.47
N VAL A 224 12.49 -4.71 -5.68
CA VAL A 224 13.52 -3.91 -5.02
C VAL A 224 14.19 -3.03 -6.07
N ILE A 225 14.16 -1.71 -5.85
CA ILE A 225 14.82 -0.72 -6.71
C ILE A 225 16.01 -0.15 -5.95
N LEU A 226 17.20 -0.26 -6.54
CA LEU A 226 18.46 0.21 -5.97
C LEU A 226 19.14 1.20 -6.94
N PRO A 227 19.32 2.47 -6.55
CA PRO A 227 20.12 3.41 -7.33
C PRO A 227 21.56 2.90 -7.53
N LYS A 228 22.11 3.07 -8.73
CA LYS A 228 23.52 2.72 -9.02
C LYS A 228 24.50 3.66 -8.31
N LYS A 229 24.15 4.95 -8.23
CA LYS A 229 24.91 5.93 -7.46
C LYS A 229 24.50 5.83 -5.99
N ARG A 230 25.48 5.62 -5.09
CA ARG A 230 25.24 5.62 -3.64
C ARG A 230 24.53 6.90 -3.20
N PHE A 231 23.63 6.76 -2.23
CA PHE A 231 22.85 7.86 -1.62
C PHE A 231 21.96 8.64 -2.60
N ASN A 232 21.67 8.09 -3.78
CA ASN A 232 20.89 8.77 -4.82
C ASN A 232 19.40 8.36 -4.85
N LEU A 233 18.89 7.70 -3.80
CA LEU A 233 17.52 7.18 -3.76
C LEU A 233 16.47 8.29 -3.88
N HIS A 234 16.71 9.42 -3.23
CA HIS A 234 15.81 10.57 -3.31
C HIS A 234 15.68 11.07 -4.76
N SER A 235 16.80 11.29 -5.46
CA SER A 235 16.77 11.75 -6.86
C SER A 235 16.09 10.74 -7.78
N VAL A 236 16.30 9.44 -7.58
CA VAL A 236 15.58 8.40 -8.34
C VAL A 236 14.08 8.48 -8.10
N LEU A 237 13.63 8.64 -6.85
CA LEU A 237 12.20 8.76 -6.52
C LEU A 237 11.56 10.03 -7.09
N GLN A 238 12.30 11.15 -7.18
CA GLN A 238 11.81 12.39 -7.77
C GLN A 238 11.54 12.26 -9.28
N THR A 239 12.33 11.45 -9.99
CA THR A 239 12.18 11.27 -11.45
C THR A 239 11.36 10.05 -11.84
N LEU A 240 11.15 9.09 -10.93
CA LEU A 240 10.39 7.88 -11.21
C LEU A 240 8.90 8.22 -11.42
N SER A 241 8.32 7.77 -12.52
CA SER A 241 6.86 7.75 -12.73
C SER A 241 6.28 6.34 -12.52
N GLY A 242 4.96 6.24 -12.37
CA GLY A 242 4.27 4.95 -12.36
C GLY A 242 4.43 4.19 -13.68
N SER A 243 4.39 4.90 -14.81
CA SER A 243 4.67 4.33 -16.13
C SER A 243 6.08 3.75 -16.22
N ASP A 244 7.08 4.46 -15.70
CA ASP A 244 8.46 3.95 -15.65
C ASP A 244 8.56 2.71 -14.77
N LEU A 245 7.92 2.70 -13.59
CA LEU A 245 7.90 1.54 -12.70
C LEU A 245 7.33 0.30 -13.42
N LEU A 246 6.16 0.43 -14.04
CA LEU A 246 5.52 -0.66 -14.78
C LEU A 246 6.40 -1.14 -15.94
N ARG A 247 6.99 -0.20 -16.69
CA ARG A 247 7.89 -0.52 -17.80
C ARG A 247 9.14 -1.27 -17.33
N TYR A 248 9.79 -0.84 -16.24
CA TYR A 248 10.97 -1.54 -15.70
C TYR A 248 10.63 -2.95 -15.21
N ILE A 249 9.45 -3.13 -14.61
CA ILE A 249 8.93 -4.44 -14.21
C ILE A 249 8.74 -5.33 -15.45
N GLN A 250 8.20 -4.79 -16.53
CA GLN A 250 7.92 -5.52 -17.76
C GLN A 250 9.18 -5.85 -18.57
N GLU A 251 10.16 -4.94 -18.60
CA GLU A 251 11.44 -5.11 -19.30
C GLU A 251 12.45 -6.00 -18.55
N SER A 252 12.21 -6.30 -17.27
CA SER A 252 13.07 -7.16 -16.47
C SER A 252 13.14 -8.59 -17.02
N LYS A 253 14.34 -9.18 -17.00
CA LYS A 253 14.59 -10.51 -17.56
C LYS A 253 15.16 -11.46 -16.53
N PRO A 254 14.80 -12.75 -16.56
CA PRO A 254 15.45 -13.77 -15.75
C PRO A 254 16.97 -13.73 -15.97
N THR A 255 17.73 -13.55 -14.90
CA THR A 255 19.19 -13.43 -14.89
C THR A 255 19.74 -14.16 -13.67
N ASP A 256 20.90 -14.80 -13.80
CA ASP A 256 21.61 -15.33 -12.64
C ASP A 256 22.20 -14.18 -11.82
N VAL A 257 21.75 -14.05 -10.57
CA VAL A 257 21.99 -12.88 -9.73
C VAL A 257 22.46 -13.34 -8.35
N SER A 258 23.63 -12.85 -7.94
CA SER A 258 24.13 -12.92 -6.56
C SER A 258 23.80 -11.61 -5.85
N LEU A 259 22.83 -11.61 -4.93
CA LEU A 259 22.35 -10.39 -4.26
C LEU A 259 23.42 -9.68 -3.42
N ASN A 260 24.51 -10.36 -3.09
CA ASN A 260 25.64 -9.76 -2.39
C ASN A 260 26.57 -8.94 -3.29
N GLU A 261 26.45 -9.10 -4.61
CA GLU A 261 27.37 -8.54 -5.62
C GLU A 261 26.73 -7.42 -6.45
N ILE A 262 25.45 -7.11 -6.19
CA ILE A 262 24.67 -6.07 -6.85
C ILE A 262 24.56 -4.85 -5.95
#